data_AF-A0AAX0Q8G3-F1
#
_entry.id   AF-A0AAX0Q8G3-F1
#
_cell.length_a   1.000
_cell.length_b   1.000
_cell.length_c   1.000
_cell.angle_alpha   90.00
_cell.angle_beta   90.00
_cell.angle_gamma   90.00
#
_symmetry.space_group_name_H-M   'P 1'
#
loop_
_entity.id
_entity.type
_entity.pdbx_description
1 polymer ?
#
loop_
_entity_poly.entity_id
_entity_poly.type
_entity_poly.pdbx_seq_one_letter_code
_entity_poly.pdbx_strand_id
1 'polypeptide(L)'
;MTLAEALERYRKKDSIEKIFHSLKNEIEIKPLRVWTENSIRGAILIGFLAQLFVSLVRYEVSEARHVATKFIKYSLMNLTVTMMKGKEGGRRCLFSNFDALNTAILGLKCGVG
;
A
#
# COMPACT_ATOMS: atom_id res chain seq x y z
N MET A 1 0.05 25.17 -28.35
CA MET A 1 0.40 24.56 -27.04
C MET A 1 1.22 25.59 -26.28
N THR A 2 0.72 26.10 -25.17
CA THR A 2 1.46 27.05 -24.33
C THR A 2 2.52 26.33 -23.48
N LEU A 3 3.51 27.05 -22.96
CA LEU A 3 4.53 26.47 -22.07
C LEU A 3 3.90 25.78 -20.83
N ALA A 4 2.83 26.38 -20.28
CA ALA A 4 2.09 25.84 -19.15
C ALA A 4 1.41 24.51 -19.49
N GLU A 5 0.75 24.42 -20.65
CA GLU A 5 0.13 23.18 -21.14
C GLU A 5 1.16 22.07 -21.39
N ALA A 6 2.34 22.43 -21.91
CA ALA A 6 3.44 21.50 -22.10
C ALA A 6 3.88 20.91 -20.76
N LEU A 7 4.12 21.78 -19.77
CA LEU A 7 4.56 21.40 -18.44
C LEU A 7 3.52 20.53 -17.71
N GLU A 8 2.23 20.84 -17.86
CA GLU A 8 1.15 20.03 -17.30
C GLU A 8 1.11 18.62 -17.91
N ARG A 9 1.26 18.49 -19.24
CA ARG A 9 1.35 17.19 -19.91
C ARG A 9 2.56 16.39 -19.43
N TYR A 10 3.72 17.04 -19.26
CA TYR A 10 4.92 16.39 -18.72
C TYR A 10 4.70 15.86 -17.29
N ARG A 11 4.06 16.65 -16.42
CA ARG A 11 3.72 16.21 -15.05
C ARG A 11 2.76 15.02 -15.03
N LYS A 12 1.75 15.02 -15.90
CA LYS A 12 0.83 13.88 -16.06
C LYS A 12 1.57 12.62 -16.50
N LYS A 13 2.50 12.74 -17.44
CA LYS A 13 3.35 11.62 -17.90
C LYS A 13 4.24 11.09 -16.77
N ASP A 14 4.93 11.96 -16.04
CA ASP A 14 5.78 11.58 -14.90
C ASP A 14 4.98 10.86 -13.80
N SER A 15 3.74 11.29 -13.55
CA SER A 15 2.84 10.61 -12.60
C SER A 15 2.55 9.17 -13.02
N ILE A 16 2.35 8.92 -14.32
CA ILE A 16 2.15 7.57 -14.87
C ILE A 16 3.43 6.74 -14.74
N GLU A 17 4.59 7.29 -15.07
CA GLU A 17 5.88 6.60 -14.94
C GLU A 17 6.16 6.19 -13.48
N LYS A 18 5.85 7.06 -12.52
CA LYS A 18 5.95 6.75 -11.09
C LYS A 18 5.03 5.60 -10.66
N ILE A 19 3.81 5.55 -11.19
CA ILE A 19 2.87 4.44 -10.93
C ILE A 19 3.44 3.13 -11.48
N PHE A 20 3.91 3.11 -12.73
CA PHE A 20 4.50 1.90 -13.32
C PHE A 20 5.79 1.47 -12.62
N HIS A 21 6.61 2.41 -12.16
CA HIS A 21 7.77 2.12 -11.34
C HIS A 21 7.38 1.45 -10.01
N SER A 22 6.37 1.99 -9.33
CA SER A 22 5.82 1.41 -8.07
C SER A 22 5.29 0.00 -8.29
N LEU A 23 4.54 -0.23 -9.37
CA LEU A 23 4.01 -1.56 -9.72
C LEU A 23 5.12 -2.60 -9.95
N LYS A 24 6.17 -2.23 -10.68
CA LYS A 24 7.28 -3.13 -11.02
C LYS A 24 8.16 -3.45 -9.81
N ASN A 25 8.54 -2.44 -9.03
CA ASN A 25 9.60 -2.55 -8.04
C ASN A 25 9.10 -2.73 -6.60
N GLU A 26 7.95 -2.16 -6.26
CA GLU A 26 7.49 -2.07 -4.86
C GLU A 26 6.38 -3.10 -4.58
N ILE A 27 5.40 -3.16 -5.48
CA ILE A 27 4.36 -4.19 -5.48
C ILE A 27 4.93 -5.51 -6.01
N GLU A 28 6.08 -5.47 -6.70
CA GLU A 28 6.80 -6.63 -7.21
C GLU A 28 5.94 -7.49 -8.15
N ILE A 29 5.28 -6.85 -9.12
CA ILE A 29 4.78 -7.55 -10.32
C ILE A 29 5.99 -7.94 -11.19
N LYS A 30 6.92 -8.71 -10.64
CA LYS A 30 7.93 -9.47 -11.38
C LYS A 30 7.21 -10.49 -12.26
N PRO A 31 7.85 -11.04 -13.32
CA PRO A 31 7.20 -12.01 -14.18
C PRO A 31 6.59 -13.10 -13.32
N LEU A 32 5.26 -13.07 -13.25
CA LEU A 32 4.50 -14.08 -12.56
C LEU A 32 4.81 -15.36 -13.31
N ARG A 33 5.18 -16.44 -12.61
CA ARG A 33 5.45 -17.75 -13.22
C ARG A 33 4.14 -18.41 -13.68
N VAL A 34 3.32 -17.64 -14.38
CA VAL A 34 1.99 -18.00 -14.85
C VAL A 34 2.01 -17.91 -16.37
N TRP A 35 1.49 -18.96 -16.98
CA TRP A 35 1.65 -19.20 -18.42
C TRP A 35 0.36 -18.99 -19.21
N THR A 36 -0.75 -18.61 -18.53
CA THR A 36 -2.05 -18.38 -19.16
C THR A 36 -2.43 -16.91 -19.16
N GLU A 37 -3.08 -16.47 -20.24
CA GLU A 37 -3.53 -15.07 -20.40
C GLU A 37 -4.42 -14.61 -19.23
N ASN A 38 -5.31 -15.47 -18.75
CA ASN A 38 -6.18 -15.17 -17.60
C ASN A 38 -5.37 -14.90 -16.32
N SER A 39 -4.29 -15.66 -16.09
CA SER A 39 -3.43 -15.45 -14.92
C SER A 39 -2.66 -14.14 -15.02
N ILE A 40 -2.20 -13.77 -16.23
CA ILE A 40 -1.54 -12.49 -16.49
C ILE A 40 -2.52 -11.33 -16.20
N ARG A 41 -3.74 -11.40 -16.76
CA ARG A 41 -4.79 -10.39 -16.53
C ARG A 41 -5.14 -10.26 -15.05
N GLY A 42 -5.34 -11.38 -14.35
CA GLY A 42 -5.67 -11.40 -12.93
C GLY A 42 -4.57 -10.78 -12.07
N ALA A 43 -3.31 -11.09 -12.37
CA ALA A 43 -2.20 -10.53 -11.60
C ALA A 43 -1.96 -9.04 -11.86
N ILE A 44 -2.15 -8.58 -13.10
CA ILE A 44 -2.14 -7.14 -13.42
C ILE A 44 -3.26 -6.44 -12.64
N LEU A 45 -4.47 -7.01 -12.61
CA LEU A 45 -5.60 -6.47 -11.85
C LEU A 45 -5.29 -6.37 -10.35
N ILE A 46 -4.76 -7.43 -9.74
CA ILE A 46 -4.34 -7.42 -8.33
C ILE A 46 -3.27 -6.35 -8.09
N GLY A 47 -2.33 -6.20 -9.02
CA GLY A 47 -1.32 -5.14 -8.99
C GLY A 47 -1.92 -3.73 -8.94
N PHE A 48 -2.89 -3.45 -9.80
CA PHE A 48 -3.61 -2.17 -9.78
C PHE A 48 -4.42 -1.97 -8.49
N LEU A 49 -5.05 -3.02 -7.95
CA LEU A 49 -5.75 -2.94 -6.66
C LEU A 49 -4.77 -2.62 -5.52
N ALA A 50 -3.61 -3.27 -5.47
CA ALA A 50 -2.58 -2.95 -4.50
C ALA A 50 -2.12 -1.48 -4.60
N GLN A 51 -1.91 -0.99 -5.83
CA GLN A 51 -1.55 0.41 -6.06
C GLN A 51 -2.66 1.40 -5.68
N LEU A 52 -3.93 1.01 -5.85
CA LEU A 52 -5.07 1.79 -5.39
C LEU A 52 -5.04 1.94 -3.87
N PHE A 53 -4.85 0.84 -3.12
CA PHE A 53 -4.77 0.89 -1.66
C PHE A 53 -3.61 1.77 -1.17
N VAL A 54 -2.43 1.67 -1.79
CA VAL A 54 -1.30 2.56 -1.46
C VAL A 54 -1.67 4.03 -1.70
N SER A 55 -2.36 4.32 -2.81
CA SER A 55 -2.80 5.68 -3.13
C SER A 55 -3.83 6.20 -2.13
N LEU A 56 -4.77 5.35 -1.69
CA LEU A 56 -5.75 5.67 -0.65
C LEU A 56 -5.08 5.93 0.70
N VAL A 57 -4.12 5.09 1.11
CA VAL A 57 -3.36 5.32 2.35
C VAL A 57 -2.65 6.68 2.32
N ARG A 58 -2.05 7.06 1.19
CA ARG A 58 -1.42 8.39 1.04
C ARG A 58 -2.42 9.55 1.04
N TYR A 59 -3.66 9.29 0.66
CA TYR A 59 -4.72 10.30 0.61
C TYR A 59 -5.33 10.53 1.99
N GLU A 60 -5.63 9.45 2.72
CA GLU A 60 -6.28 9.50 4.04
C GLU A 60 -5.30 9.76 5.20
N VAL A 61 -4.06 9.26 5.10
CA VAL A 61 -3.06 9.33 6.18
C VAL A 61 -2.00 10.36 5.83
N SER A 62 -2.03 11.49 6.53
CA SER A 62 -1.15 12.63 6.27
C SER A 62 0.34 12.28 6.34
N GLU A 63 0.67 11.40 7.28
CA GLU A 63 2.00 10.87 7.58
C GLU A 63 2.52 9.98 6.45
N ALA A 64 1.62 9.35 5.68
CA ALA A 64 1.98 8.50 4.55
C ALA A 64 2.08 9.28 3.23
N ARG A 65 1.58 10.52 3.15
CA ARG A 65 1.44 11.29 1.90
C ARG A 65 2.69 11.34 1.02
N HIS A 66 3.86 11.50 1.65
CA HIS A 66 5.16 11.60 0.98
C HIS A 66 6.04 10.36 1.16
N VAL A 67 5.48 9.27 1.69
CA VAL A 67 6.21 8.04 1.99
C VAL A 67 6.23 7.11 0.77
N ALA A 68 7.42 6.61 0.45
CA ALA A 68 7.61 5.64 -0.64
C ALA A 68 6.87 4.32 -0.36
N THR A 69 6.41 3.66 -1.42
CA THR A 69 5.53 2.48 -1.33
C THR A 69 6.17 1.35 -0.51
N LYS A 70 7.48 1.09 -0.66
CA LYS A 70 8.23 0.12 0.14
C LYS A 70 8.10 0.31 1.64
N PHE A 71 8.08 1.54 2.14
CA PHE A 71 8.03 1.79 3.58
C PHE A 71 6.64 1.55 4.12
N ILE A 72 5.60 1.91 3.35
CA ILE A 72 4.21 1.56 3.67
C ILE A 72 4.04 0.04 3.69
N LYS A 73 4.51 -0.65 2.66
CA LYS A 73 4.50 -2.11 2.58
C LYS A 73 5.24 -2.74 3.76
N TYR A 74 6.47 -2.32 4.03
CA TYR A 74 7.32 -2.89 5.08
C TYR A 74 6.72 -2.71 6.47
N SER A 75 6.24 -1.50 6.78
CA SER A 75 5.57 -1.17 8.05
C SER A 75 4.33 -2.05 8.29
N LEU A 76 3.51 -2.24 7.26
CA LEU A 76 2.32 -3.08 7.34
C LEU A 76 2.65 -4.58 7.38
N MET A 77 3.68 -5.04 6.67
CA MET A 77 4.15 -6.43 6.73
C MET A 77 4.73 -6.79 8.11
N ASN A 78 5.32 -5.81 8.79
CA ASN A 78 5.90 -5.99 10.11
C ASN A 78 4.85 -6.06 11.23
N LEU A 79 3.67 -5.48 11.02
CA LEU A 79 2.57 -5.53 11.99
C LEU A 79 2.08 -6.98 12.19
N THR A 80 2.12 -7.46 13.43
CA THR A 80 1.69 -8.84 13.76
C THR A 80 0.37 -8.82 14.52
N VAL A 81 -0.57 -9.69 14.15
CA VAL A 81 -1.87 -9.84 14.81
C VAL A 81 -2.03 -11.27 15.33
N THR A 82 -2.16 -11.41 16.64
CA THR A 82 -2.37 -12.69 17.31
C THR A 82 -3.83 -12.82 17.74
N MET A 83 -4.54 -13.80 17.19
CA MET A 83 -5.92 -14.10 17.55
C MET A 83 -5.97 -15.10 18.70
N MET A 84 -6.54 -14.72 19.84
CA MET A 84 -6.75 -15.61 20.99
C MET A 84 -8.23 -15.91 21.15
N LYS A 85 -8.58 -17.20 21.30
CA LYS A 85 -9.91 -17.59 21.78
C LYS A 85 -9.98 -17.35 23.29
N GLY A 86 -10.85 -16.43 23.71
CA GLY A 86 -11.20 -16.24 25.10
C GLY A 86 -11.96 -17.44 25.65
N LYS A 87 -11.90 -17.63 26.97
CA LYS A 87 -12.57 -18.74 27.68
C LYS A 87 -14.10 -18.76 27.47
N GLU A 88 -14.70 -17.63 27.11
CA GLU A 88 -16.14 -17.46 26.89
C GLU A 88 -16.52 -17.34 25.39
N GLY A 89 -15.65 -17.77 24.47
CA GLY A 89 -15.94 -17.72 23.03
C GLY A 89 -15.70 -16.35 22.36
N GLY A 90 -15.42 -15.30 23.14
CA GLY A 90 -14.95 -14.01 22.63
C GLY A 90 -13.58 -14.13 21.94
N ARG A 91 -13.42 -13.56 20.74
CA ARG A 91 -12.11 -13.49 20.06
C ARG A 91 -11.40 -12.23 20.52
N ARG A 92 -10.18 -12.36 21.04
CA ARG A 92 -9.30 -11.21 21.36
C ARG A 92 -8.19 -11.13 20.33
N CYS A 93 -7.94 -9.94 19.79
CA CYS A 93 -6.84 -9.67 18.88
C CYS A 93 -5.74 -8.92 19.65
N LEU A 94 -4.53 -9.47 19.68
CA LEU A 94 -3.34 -8.78 20.19
C LEU A 94 -2.52 -8.30 18.99
N PHE A 95 -2.36 -7.00 18.86
CA PHE A 95 -1.51 -6.38 17.85
C PHE A 95 -0.12 -6.13 18.44
N SER A 96 0.93 -6.37 17.66
CA SER A 96 2.32 -6.12 18.07
C SER A 96 3.17 -5.60 16.89
N ASN A 97 4.38 -5.12 17.21
CA ASN A 97 5.32 -4.51 16.27
C ASN A 97 4.80 -3.20 15.65
N PHE A 98 4.30 -2.32 16.51
CA PHE A 98 3.86 -0.98 16.11
C PHE A 98 5.04 -0.08 15.74
N ASP A 99 4.86 0.70 14.69
CA ASP A 99 5.70 1.82 14.30
C ASP A 99 4.83 3.06 14.07
N ALA A 100 5.46 4.22 13.83
CA ALA A 100 4.73 5.47 13.62
C ALA A 100 3.74 5.40 12.44
N LEU A 101 4.07 4.64 11.39
CA LEU A 101 3.30 4.58 10.17
C LEU A 101 2.11 3.63 10.29
N ASN A 102 2.31 2.40 10.77
CA ASN A 102 1.21 1.45 10.99
C ASN A 102 0.28 1.93 12.11
N THR A 103 0.78 2.65 13.11
CA THR A 103 -0.06 3.26 14.16
C THR A 103 -0.94 4.37 13.56
N ALA A 104 -0.37 5.24 12.73
CA ALA A 104 -1.11 6.28 12.02
C ALA A 104 -2.17 5.69 11.07
N ILE A 105 -1.82 4.65 10.32
CA ILE A 105 -2.73 3.98 9.38
C ILE A 105 -3.91 3.31 10.12
N LEU A 106 -3.67 2.68 11.26
CA LEU A 106 -4.73 2.02 12.03
C LEU A 106 -5.62 3.01 12.79
N GLY A 107 -5.30 4.31 12.78
CA GLY A 107 -6.03 5.32 13.55
C GLY A 107 -6.03 5.04 15.05
N LEU A 108 -5.08 4.24 15.54
CA LEU A 108 -4.96 3.93 16.95
C LEU A 108 -4.39 5.17 17.63
N LYS A 109 -5.24 5.88 18.38
CA LYS A 109 -4.73 6.68 19.50
C LYS A 109 -4.08 5.66 20.43
N CYS A 110 -2.75 5.61 20.43
CA CYS A 110 -2.00 4.77 21.35
C CYS A 110 -2.35 5.22 22.77
N GLY A 111 -3.39 4.62 23.34
CA GLY A 111 -3.71 4.70 24.74
C GLY A 111 -2.60 3.93 25.43
N VAL A 112 -1.66 4.70 25.99
CA VAL A 112 -0.73 4.24 27.01
C VAL A 112 -1.57 3.51 28.06
N GLY A 113 -1.44 2.19 28.07
CA GLY A 113 -1.93 1.32 29.14
C GLY A 113 -0.73 0.77 29.89
#